data_AF-A0A9D0VEV4-F1
#
_entry.id   AF-A0A9D0VEV4-F1
#
_cell.length_a   1.000
_cell.length_b   1.000
_cell.length_c   1.000
_cell.angle_alpha   90.00
_cell.angle_beta   90.00
_cell.angle_gamma   90.00
#
_symmetry.space_group_name_H-M   'P 1'
#
loop_
_entity.id
_entity.type
_entity.pdbx_description
1 polymer ?
#
loop_
_entity_poly.entity_id
_entity_poly.type
_entity_poly.pdbx_seq_one_letter_code
_entity_poly.pdbx_strand_id
1 'polypeptide(L)'
;FLPTLRGDFTLLDRYRWSGGDPLGIPITALYGRQDTLVAREDVLAWREHTTGPFDVVAIAAGHFFLREAPDDVTGVVGGVLRRHLM
;
A
#
# COMPACT_ATOMS: atom_id res chain seq x y z
N PHE A 1 -2.47 26.87 -0.34
CA PHE A 1 -2.78 25.47 0.04
C PHE A 1 -3.47 24.70 -1.08
N LEU A 2 -4.62 25.16 -1.59
CA LEU A 2 -5.35 24.51 -2.69
C LEU A 2 -4.56 24.21 -3.99
N PRO A 3 -3.61 25.06 -4.46
CA PRO A 3 -2.85 24.75 -5.67
C PRO A 3 -1.98 23.48 -5.57
N THR A 4 -1.34 23.25 -4.42
CA THR A 4 -0.46 22.08 -4.20
C THR A 4 -1.27 20.78 -4.21
N LEU A 5 -2.36 20.72 -3.43
CA LEU A 5 -3.25 19.56 -3.43
C LEU A 5 -3.80 19.26 -4.83
N ARG A 6 -4.20 20.30 -5.58
CA ARG A 6 -4.67 20.11 -6.96
C ARG A 6 -3.57 19.55 -7.86
N GLY A 7 -2.33 20.01 -7.70
CA GLY A 7 -1.17 19.48 -8.42
C GLY A 7 -0.97 18.00 -8.17
N ASP A 8 -1.01 17.58 -6.91
CA ASP A 8 -0.82 16.18 -6.51
C ASP A 8 -1.90 15.26 -7.11
N PHE A 9 -3.18 15.65 -7.02
CA PHE A 9 -4.27 14.89 -7.65
C PHE A 9 -4.19 14.89 -9.18
N THR A 10 -3.71 15.96 -9.80
CA THR A 10 -3.51 16.01 -11.25
C THR A 10 -2.44 15.01 -11.69
N LEU A 11 -1.37 14.84 -10.92
CA LEU A 11 -0.33 13.85 -11.18
C LEU A 11 -0.90 12.42 -11.06
N LEU A 12 -1.66 12.14 -9.99
CA LEU A 12 -2.30 10.85 -9.77
C LEU A 12 -3.27 10.49 -10.89
N ASP A 13 -4.16 11.41 -11.28
CA ASP A 13 -5.18 11.18 -12.32
C ASP A 13 -4.56 10.93 -13.71
N ARG A 14 -3.43 11.59 -13.99
CA ARG A 14 -2.70 11.47 -15.26
C ARG A 14 -1.71 10.32 -15.30
N TYR A 15 -1.47 9.63 -14.19
CA TYR A 15 -0.56 8.49 -14.18
C TYR A 15 -1.06 7.39 -15.12
N ARG A 16 -0.17 6.88 -15.98
CA ARG A 16 -0.44 5.75 -16.87
C ARG A 16 0.70 4.76 -16.71
N TRP A 17 0.38 3.59 -16.15
CA TRP A 17 1.31 2.48 -16.09
C TRP A 17 1.62 2.00 -17.52
N SER A 18 2.91 1.89 -17.84
CA SER A 18 3.37 1.47 -19.17
C SER A 18 3.90 0.04 -19.21
N GLY A 19 3.72 -0.71 -18.12
CA GLY A 19 4.26 -2.06 -17.97
C GLY A 19 5.69 -2.08 -17.41
N GLY A 20 6.17 -3.28 -17.14
CA GLY A 20 7.49 -3.57 -16.58
C GLY A 20 7.53 -4.99 -16.04
N ASP A 21 8.73 -5.56 -15.95
CA ASP A 21 8.89 -6.88 -15.36
C ASP A 21 8.56 -6.83 -13.85
N PRO A 22 7.87 -7.83 -13.29
CA PRO A 22 7.60 -7.89 -11.86
C PRO A 22 8.90 -7.92 -11.05
N LEU A 23 8.89 -7.28 -9.89
CA LEU A 23 10.08 -7.15 -9.05
C LEU A 23 10.46 -8.51 -8.41
N GLY A 24 11.75 -8.76 -8.25
CA GLY A 24 12.26 -9.95 -7.54
C GLY A 24 12.27 -9.83 -6.01
N ILE A 25 11.48 -8.93 -5.43
CA ILE A 25 11.52 -8.60 -3.99
C ILE A 25 10.17 -8.86 -3.32
N PRO A 26 10.13 -9.21 -2.03
CA PRO A 26 8.88 -9.34 -1.30
C PRO A 26 8.07 -8.03 -1.30
N ILE A 27 6.75 -8.13 -1.42
CA ILE A 27 5.82 -7.00 -1.23
C ILE A 27 4.86 -7.34 -0.10
N THR A 28 4.70 -6.42 0.86
CA THR A 28 3.63 -6.48 1.86
C THR A 28 2.72 -5.28 1.66
N ALA A 29 1.49 -5.51 1.20
CA ALA A 29 0.50 -4.45 1.01
C ALA A 29 -0.34 -4.25 2.28
N LEU A 30 -0.46 -3.00 2.74
CA LEU A 30 -1.29 -2.62 3.88
C LEU A 30 -2.46 -1.78 3.38
N TYR A 31 -3.67 -2.03 3.88
CA TYR A 31 -4.84 -1.23 3.55
C TYR A 31 -5.79 -1.09 4.76
N GLY A 32 -6.58 -0.02 4.77
CA GLY A 32 -7.64 0.17 5.75
C GLY A 32 -8.85 -0.71 5.41
N ARG A 33 -9.29 -1.55 6.34
CA ARG A 33 -10.45 -2.44 6.15
C ARG A 33 -11.76 -1.66 5.99
N GLN A 34 -11.81 -0.42 6.47
CA GLN A 34 -12.95 0.50 6.34
C GLN A 34 -12.69 1.59 5.29
N ASP A 35 -11.62 1.46 4.48
CA ASP A 35 -11.37 2.37 3.38
C ASP A 35 -12.48 2.24 2.31
N THR A 36 -13.04 3.37 1.92
CA THR A 36 -14.09 3.47 0.88
C THR A 36 -13.54 4.02 -0.43
N LEU A 37 -12.29 4.48 -0.44
CA LEU A 37 -11.61 5.03 -1.61
C LEU A 37 -10.78 3.99 -2.36
N VAL A 38 -10.37 2.92 -1.69
CA VAL A 38 -9.55 1.84 -2.27
C VAL A 38 -10.23 0.50 -2.02
N ALA A 39 -10.53 -0.23 -3.09
CA ALA A 39 -11.11 -1.57 -2.98
C ALA A 39 -10.05 -2.59 -2.59
N ARG A 40 -10.45 -3.67 -1.90
CA ARG A 40 -9.52 -4.74 -1.51
C ARG A 40 -8.91 -5.41 -2.75
N GLU A 41 -9.66 -5.52 -3.82
CA GLU A 41 -9.25 -6.13 -5.08
C GLU A 41 -8.10 -5.36 -5.72
N ASP A 42 -8.12 -4.02 -5.66
CA ASP A 42 -7.03 -3.16 -6.15
C ASP A 42 -5.75 -3.37 -5.33
N VAL A 43 -5.88 -3.61 -4.02
CA VAL A 43 -4.75 -3.95 -3.15
C VAL A 43 -4.19 -5.33 -3.50
N LEU A 44 -5.04 -6.30 -3.77
CA LEU A 44 -4.63 -7.66 -4.16
C LEU A 44 -3.91 -7.70 -5.52
N ALA A 45 -4.27 -6.81 -6.45
CA ALA A 45 -3.64 -6.69 -7.76
C ALA A 45 -2.12 -6.42 -7.68
N TRP A 46 -1.62 -5.90 -6.56
CA TRP A 46 -0.18 -5.76 -6.32
C TRP A 46 0.61 -7.06 -6.37
N ARG A 47 -0.05 -8.22 -6.28
CA ARG A 47 0.57 -9.53 -6.52
C ARG A 47 1.23 -9.61 -7.90
N GLU A 48 0.68 -8.94 -8.90
CA GLU A 48 1.18 -8.96 -10.28
C GLU A 48 2.52 -8.21 -10.44
N HIS A 49 2.89 -7.38 -9.45
CA HIS A 49 4.10 -6.56 -9.48
C HIS A 49 5.31 -7.20 -8.78
N THR A 50 5.20 -8.45 -8.32
CA THR A 50 6.33 -9.19 -7.74
C THR A 50 6.35 -10.67 -8.16
N THR A 51 7.55 -11.20 -8.38
CA THR A 51 7.78 -12.66 -8.45
C THR A 51 8.13 -13.27 -7.08
N GLY A 52 8.36 -12.43 -6.06
CA GLY A 52 8.65 -12.83 -4.69
C GLY A 52 7.40 -13.10 -3.83
N PRO A 53 7.59 -13.28 -2.52
CA PRO A 53 6.49 -13.38 -1.56
C PRO A 53 5.59 -12.15 -1.59
N PHE A 54 4.28 -12.37 -1.45
CA PHE A 54 3.29 -11.31 -1.37
C PHE A 54 2.36 -11.55 -0.19
N ASP A 55 2.32 -10.59 0.71
CA ASP A 55 1.45 -10.58 1.89
C ASP A 55 0.51 -9.38 1.82
N VAL A 56 -0.71 -9.53 2.35
CA VAL A 56 -1.67 -8.43 2.48
C VAL A 56 -2.16 -8.36 3.91
N VAL A 57 -2.14 -7.16 4.50
CA VAL A 57 -2.56 -6.92 5.87
C VAL A 57 -3.64 -5.83 5.91
N ALA A 58 -4.79 -6.19 6.46
CA ALA A 58 -5.90 -5.27 6.67
C ALA A 58 -5.80 -4.63 8.06
N ILE A 59 -5.71 -3.30 8.11
CA ILE A 59 -5.72 -2.51 9.35
C ILE A 59 -7.17 -2.13 9.66
N ALA A 60 -7.57 -2.20 10.93
CA ALA A 60 -8.94 -1.92 11.35
C ALA A 60 -9.28 -0.41 11.38
N ALA A 61 -8.97 0.32 10.30
CA ALA A 61 -9.13 1.76 10.14
C ALA A 61 -9.55 2.12 8.69
N GLY A 62 -9.82 3.41 8.45
CA GLY A 62 -10.19 3.96 7.14
C GLY A 62 -8.98 4.25 6.23
N HIS A 63 -9.21 5.11 5.23
CA HIS A 63 -8.17 5.53 4.26
C HIS A 63 -6.92 6.12 4.94
N PHE A 64 -7.10 6.79 6.08
CA PHE A 64 -6.02 7.40 6.85
C PHE A 64 -5.50 6.49 7.97
N PHE A 65 -5.50 5.16 7.77
CA PHE A 65 -5.04 4.17 8.76
C PHE A 65 -3.64 4.44 9.32
N LEU A 66 -2.76 5.11 8.56
CA LEU A 66 -1.44 5.56 9.04
C LEU A 66 -1.53 6.54 10.22
N ARG A 67 -2.60 7.32 10.31
CA ARG A 67 -2.88 8.28 11.39
C ARG A 67 -3.83 7.71 12.44
N GLU A 68 -4.80 6.91 12.00
CA GLU A 68 -5.82 6.33 12.87
C GLU A 68 -5.28 5.16 13.72
N ALA A 69 -4.34 4.39 13.18
CA ALA A 69 -3.78 3.19 13.82
C ALA A 69 -2.25 3.05 13.59
N PRO A 70 -1.43 4.04 14.01
CA PRO A 70 0.02 4.04 13.77
C PRO A 70 0.75 2.86 14.44
N ASP A 71 0.28 2.41 15.60
CA ASP A 71 0.89 1.28 16.33
C ASP A 71 0.68 -0.06 15.59
N ASP A 72 -0.50 -0.26 14.99
CA ASP A 72 -0.76 -1.44 14.17
C ASP A 72 0.14 -1.46 12.93
N VAL A 73 0.28 -0.31 12.26
CA VAL A 73 1.14 -0.16 11.07
C VAL A 73 2.61 -0.44 11.41
N THR A 74 3.13 0.20 12.46
CA THR A 74 4.52 0.00 12.88
C THR A 74 4.77 -1.41 13.41
N GLY A 75 3.78 -2.03 14.06
CA GLY A 75 3.80 -3.44 14.45
C GLY A 75 3.96 -4.38 13.26
N VAL A 76 3.19 -4.15 12.19
CA VAL A 76 3.30 -4.91 10.93
C VAL A 76 4.66 -4.72 10.29
N VAL A 77 5.11 -3.47 10.11
CA VAL A 77 6.41 -3.16 9.50
C VAL A 77 7.55 -3.78 10.31
N GLY A 78 7.54 -3.63 11.64
CA GLY A 78 8.53 -4.25 12.52
C GLY A 78 8.51 -5.79 12.44
N GLY A 79 7.33 -6.39 12.30
CA GLY A 79 7.18 -7.83 12.07
C GLY A 79 7.80 -8.28 10.75
N VAL A 80 7.53 -7.57 9.65
CA VAL A 80 8.11 -7.83 8.32
C VAL A 80 9.63 -7.73 8.36
N LEU A 81 10.18 -6.65 8.94
CA LEU A 81 11.62 -6.45 9.04
C LEU A 81 12.31 -7.57 9.83
N ARG A 82 11.73 -8.00 10.96
CA ARG A 82 12.28 -9.12 11.75
C ARG A 82 12.32 -10.43 10.98
N ARG A 83 11.36 -10.69 10.08
CA ARG A 83 11.36 -11.91 9.24
C ARG A 83 12.46 -11.94 8.18
N HIS A 84 13.03 -10.79 7.83
CA HIS A 84 14.05 -10.67 6.78
C HIS A 84 15.46 -10.34 7.29
N LEU A 85 15.59 -9.98 8.58
CA LEU A 85 16.87 -9.69 9.24
C LEU A 85 17.38 -10.85 10.10
N MET A 86 16.64 -11.95 10.18
CA MET A 86 17.03 -13.22 10.79
C MET A 86 17.18 -14.28 9.71
#